data_AF-A0A7X7BFP6-F1
#
_entry.id   AF-A0A7X7BFP6-F1
#
_cell.length_a   1.000
_cell.length_b   1.000
_cell.length_c   1.000
_cell.angle_alpha   90.00
_cell.angle_beta   90.00
_cell.angle_gamma   90.00
#
_symmetry.space_group_name_H-M   'P 1'
#
loop_
_entity.id
_entity.type
_entity.pdbx_description
1 polymer ?
#
loop_
_entity_poly.entity_id
_entity_poly.type
_entity_poly.pdbx_seq_one_letter_code
_entity_poly.pdbx_strand_id
1 'polypeptide(L)'
;MEIFTLLETLEEMLEGSKSIPFSNKGIIDKEEMLEIIKEIRLKLPDELKQAKWVKEERQRILVEAQKEADDIVKEAENRIISMIDEHEITRKAYEQKAEIIETANEMSREISKGTKDYADSILKNIEAALQNALDTIQNNRKELK
;
A
#
# COMPACT_ATOMS: atom_id res chain seq x y z
N MET A 1 21.50 36.21 17.39
CA MET A 1 21.45 36.48 18.85
C MET A 1 22.20 37.76 19.19
N GLU A 2 23.29 38.06 18.48
CA GLU A 2 24.04 39.33 18.59
C GLU A 2 23.24 40.57 18.13
N ILE A 3 22.25 40.42 17.25
CA ILE A 3 21.42 41.55 16.81
C ILE A 3 20.50 42.05 17.91
N PHE A 4 19.95 41.15 18.73
CA PHE A 4 19.10 41.53 19.86
C PHE A 4 19.91 42.29 20.91
N THR A 5 21.13 41.86 21.19
CA THR A 5 22.03 42.59 22.10
C THR A 5 22.42 43.97 21.56
N LEU A 6 22.62 44.11 20.24
CA LEU A 6 22.88 45.42 19.61
C LEU A 6 21.65 46.34 19.65
N LEU A 7 20.45 45.79 19.50
CA LEU A 7 19.19 46.53 19.63
C LEU A 7 18.94 46.97 21.08
N GLU A 8 19.18 46.08 22.05
CA GLU A 8 19.11 46.38 23.48
C GLU A 8 20.12 47.47 23.86
N THR A 9 21.36 47.38 23.38
CA THR A 9 22.38 48.42 23.60
C THR A 9 21.94 49.77 23.02
N LEU A 10 21.33 49.76 21.82
CA LEU A 10 20.80 50.98 21.20
C LEU A 10 19.62 51.56 22.00
N GLU A 11 18.77 50.71 22.57
CA GLU A 11 17.66 51.10 23.45
C GLU A 11 18.18 51.70 24.76
N GLU A 12 19.14 51.05 25.42
CA GLU A 12 19.80 51.56 26.63
C GLU A 12 20.48 52.91 26.40
N MET A 13 21.13 53.12 25.25
CA MET A 13 21.73 54.40 24.87
C MET A 13 20.68 55.51 24.66
N LEU A 14 19.51 55.17 24.12
CA LEU A 14 18.40 56.11 23.97
C LEU A 14 17.80 56.47 25.33
N GLU A 15 17.60 55.49 26.21
CA GLU A 15 17.05 55.66 27.56
C GLU A 15 18.01 56.42 28.50
N GLY A 16 19.31 56.15 28.40
CA GLY A 16 20.37 56.82 29.18
C GLY A 16 20.73 58.23 28.68
N SER A 17 20.08 58.71 27.62
CA SER A 17 20.40 60.00 26.99
C SER A 17 20.10 61.20 27.90
N LYS A 18 20.98 62.21 27.89
CA LYS A 18 20.77 63.41 28.71
C LYS A 18 19.63 64.23 28.13
N SER A 19 18.49 64.27 28.83
CA SER A 19 17.32 65.05 28.42
C SER A 19 17.55 66.56 28.56
N ILE A 20 17.08 67.31 27.57
CA ILE A 20 17.11 68.78 27.56
C ILE A 20 15.84 69.30 28.30
N PRO A 21 15.97 70.17 29.32
CA PRO A 21 14.83 70.72 30.04
C PRO A 21 13.83 71.40 29.11
N PHE A 22 12.54 71.16 29.33
CA PHE A 22 11.44 71.67 28.50
C PHE A 22 11.39 71.14 27.05
N SER A 23 12.06 70.02 26.73
CA SER A 23 11.91 69.33 25.44
C SER A 23 11.94 67.81 25.56
N ASN A 24 11.37 67.10 24.58
CA ASN A 24 11.46 65.63 24.47
C ASN A 24 12.74 65.16 23.73
N LYS A 25 13.81 65.97 23.70
CA LYS A 25 15.06 65.64 22.99
C LYS A 25 16.13 65.23 24.00
N GLY A 26 16.79 64.10 23.70
CA GLY A 26 17.98 63.62 24.39
C GLY A 26 19.26 63.95 23.62
N ILE A 27 20.35 64.20 24.34
CA ILE A 27 21.69 64.32 23.78
C ILE A 27 22.33 62.94 23.76
N ILE A 28 22.75 62.48 22.58
CA ILE A 28 23.31 61.15 22.34
C ILE A 28 24.56 61.31 21.47
N ASP A 29 25.54 60.44 21.69
CA ASP A 29 26.69 60.32 20.80
C ASP A 29 26.25 59.79 19.44
N LYS A 30 26.34 60.66 18.44
CA LYS A 30 25.94 60.35 17.07
C LYS A 30 26.87 59.32 16.43
N GLU A 31 28.14 59.30 16.78
CA GLU A 31 29.15 58.43 16.17
C GLU A 31 28.93 56.98 16.65
N GLU A 32 28.78 56.79 17.96
CA GLU A 32 28.50 55.50 18.59
C GLU A 32 27.14 54.93 18.13
N MET A 33 26.10 55.76 18.08
CA MET A 33 24.78 55.34 17.59
C MET A 33 24.83 54.92 16.11
N LEU A 34 25.58 55.64 15.27
CA LEU A 34 25.72 55.29 13.85
C LEU A 34 26.52 54.00 13.65
N GLU A 35 27.48 53.71 14.52
CA GLU A 35 28.27 52.47 14.48
C GLU A 35 27.40 51.24 14.77
N ILE A 36 26.60 51.29 15.84
CA ILE A 36 25.66 50.21 16.19
C ILE A 36 24.62 49.98 15.07
N ILE A 37 24.07 51.06 14.49
CA ILE A 37 23.12 50.96 13.37
C ILE A 37 23.78 50.31 12.13
N LYS A 38 25.05 50.62 11.86
CA LYS A 38 25.79 50.00 10.74
C LYS A 38 26.03 48.52 11.00
N GLU A 39 26.39 48.15 12.23
CA GLU A 39 26.61 46.75 12.60
C GLU A 39 25.34 45.92 12.49
N ILE A 40 24.20 46.44 12.99
CA ILE A 40 22.88 45.82 12.81
C ILE A 40 22.58 45.65 11.31
N ARG A 41 22.81 46.69 10.50
CA ARG A 41 22.55 46.64 9.05
C ARG A 41 23.40 45.59 8.33
N LEU A 42 24.62 45.35 8.78
CA LEU A 42 25.51 44.34 8.19
C LEU A 42 25.11 42.93 8.61
N LYS A 43 24.75 42.71 9.88
CA LYS A 43 24.45 41.38 10.43
C LYS A 43 23.01 40.90 10.16
N LEU A 44 22.05 41.81 10.07
CA LEU A 44 20.62 41.50 9.91
C LEU A 44 20.27 40.71 8.64
N PRO A 45 20.80 41.05 7.44
CA PRO A 45 20.51 40.29 6.23
C PRO A 45 20.97 38.83 6.32
N ASP A 46 22.13 38.59 6.93
CA ASP A 46 22.72 37.25 7.04
C ASP A 46 21.95 36.37 8.02
N GLU A 47 21.56 36.89 9.20
CA GLU A 47 20.71 36.14 10.14
C GLU A 47 19.35 35.81 9.52
N LEU A 48 18.72 36.75 8.80
CA LEU A 48 17.44 36.50 8.11
C LEU A 48 17.59 35.47 6.99
N LYS A 49 18.69 35.52 6.24
CA LYS A 49 18.98 34.55 5.17
C LYS A 49 19.18 33.14 5.76
N GLN A 50 19.90 33.02 6.86
CA GLN A 50 20.06 31.76 7.57
C GLN A 50 18.72 31.22 8.08
N ALA A 51 17.90 32.05 8.71
CA ALA A 51 16.59 31.65 9.20
C ALA A 51 15.68 31.14 8.06
N LYS A 52 15.68 31.82 6.92
CA LYS A 52 14.95 31.39 5.72
C LYS A 52 15.48 30.06 5.19
N TRP A 53 16.80 29.92 5.10
CA TRP A 53 17.44 28.69 4.64
C TRP A 53 17.10 27.49 5.54
N VAL A 54 17.19 27.65 6.87
CA VAL A 54 16.85 26.59 7.83
C VAL A 54 15.39 26.15 7.67
N LYS A 55 14.47 27.11 7.43
CA LYS A 55 13.06 26.79 7.20
C LYS A 55 12.84 26.00 5.92
N GLU A 56 13.48 26.40 4.82
CA GLU A 56 13.40 25.71 3.54
C GLU A 56 14.04 24.32 3.60
N GLU A 57 15.19 24.21 4.25
CA GLU A 57 15.92 22.96 4.46
C GLU A 57 15.11 21.97 5.30
N ARG A 58 14.52 22.42 6.41
CA ARG A 58 13.61 21.60 7.22
C ARG A 58 12.44 21.08 6.40
N GLN A 59 11.84 21.91 5.55
CA GLN A 59 10.73 21.48 4.70
C GLN A 59 11.19 20.43 3.69
N ARG A 60 12.38 20.59 3.10
CA ARG A 60 12.96 19.60 2.18
C ARG A 60 13.16 18.26 2.87
N ILE A 61 13.80 18.26 4.05
CA ILE A 61 14.04 17.04 4.83
C ILE A 61 12.73 16.31 5.15
N LEU A 62 11.68 17.04 5.55
CA LEU A 62 10.38 16.43 5.85
C LEU A 62 9.74 15.77 4.64
N VAL A 63 9.80 16.42 3.46
CA VAL A 63 9.25 15.87 2.22
C VAL A 63 10.04 14.64 1.78
N GLU A 64 11.36 14.69 1.89
CA GLU A 64 12.24 13.57 1.55
C GLU A 64 12.01 12.37 2.48
N ALA A 65 11.93 12.59 3.80
CA ALA A 65 11.63 11.55 4.77
C ALA A 65 10.23 10.93 4.56
N GLN A 66 9.22 11.75 4.23
CA GLN A 66 7.88 11.24 3.92
C GLN A 66 7.92 10.35 2.66
N LYS A 67 8.62 10.80 1.62
CA LYS A 67 8.77 10.02 0.39
C LYS A 67 9.50 8.69 0.64
N GLU A 68 10.59 8.71 1.41
CA GLU A 68 11.33 7.51 1.77
C GLU A 68 10.46 6.54 2.59
N ALA A 69 9.66 7.04 3.53
CA ALA A 69 8.71 6.23 4.28
C ALA A 69 7.66 5.58 3.36
N ASP A 70 7.10 6.34 2.42
CA ASP A 70 6.12 5.83 1.46
C ASP A 70 6.75 4.75 0.54
N ASP A 71 7.99 4.97 0.09
CA ASP A 71 8.74 4.02 -0.72
C ASP A 71 9.03 2.71 0.05
N ILE A 72 9.42 2.80 1.34
CA ILE A 72 9.64 1.63 2.22
C ILE A 72 8.35 0.82 2.39
N VAL A 73 7.21 1.48 2.64
CA VAL A 73 5.93 0.79 2.79
C VAL A 73 5.57 0.05 1.52
N LYS A 74 5.73 0.71 0.37
CA LYS A 74 5.45 0.10 -0.94
C LYS A 74 6.37 -1.08 -1.25
N GLU A 75 7.65 -1.00 -0.90
CA GLU A 75 8.59 -2.12 -1.04
C GLU A 75 8.19 -3.29 -0.15
N ALA A 76 7.81 -3.03 1.11
CA ALA A 76 7.35 -4.05 2.04
C ALA A 76 6.09 -4.77 1.53
N GLU A 77 5.10 -4.03 1.03
CA GLU A 77 3.88 -4.59 0.43
C GLU A 77 4.21 -5.51 -0.76
N ASN A 78 5.05 -5.06 -1.69
CA ASN A 78 5.47 -5.88 -2.83
C ASN A 78 6.19 -7.16 -2.38
N ARG A 79 7.06 -7.06 -1.37
CA ARG A 79 7.79 -8.21 -0.84
C ARG A 79 6.87 -9.23 -0.17
N ILE A 80 5.84 -8.77 0.54
CA ILE A 80 4.81 -9.65 1.12
C ILE A 80 4.07 -10.41 0.03
N ILE A 81 3.67 -9.74 -1.06
CA ILE A 81 2.99 -10.38 -2.20
C ILE A 81 3.88 -11.48 -2.79
N SER A 82 5.14 -11.18 -3.08
CA SER A 82 6.09 -12.18 -3.60
C SER A 82 6.29 -13.34 -2.64
N MET A 83 6.38 -13.09 -1.33
CA MET A 83 6.51 -14.14 -0.32
C MET A 83 5.28 -15.05 -0.24
N ILE A 84 4.07 -14.52 -0.48
CA ILE A 84 2.82 -15.31 -0.50
C ILE A 84 2.79 -16.22 -1.73
N ASP A 85 3.20 -15.71 -2.89
CA ASP A 85 3.29 -16.48 -4.13
C ASP A 85 4.38 -17.56 -4.05
N GLU A 86 5.51 -17.25 -3.41
CA GLU A 86 6.59 -18.21 -3.14
C GLU A 86 6.30 -19.15 -1.97
N HIS A 87 5.25 -18.89 -1.19
CA HIS A 87 4.99 -19.69 0.00
C HIS A 87 4.61 -21.12 -0.40
N GLU A 88 5.35 -22.09 0.13
CA GLU A 88 5.15 -23.52 -0.13
C GLU A 88 3.70 -23.97 0.15
N ILE A 89 3.00 -23.30 1.07
CA ILE A 89 1.57 -23.52 1.36
C ILE A 89 0.70 -23.17 0.14
N THR A 90 0.92 -22.02 -0.49
CA THR A 90 0.15 -21.60 -1.68
C THR A 90 0.39 -22.59 -2.83
N ARG A 91 1.65 -22.98 -3.04
CA ARG A 91 1.99 -23.99 -4.06
C ARG A 91 1.35 -25.35 -3.77
N LYS A 92 1.45 -25.85 -2.54
CA LYS A 92 0.79 -27.10 -2.10
C LYS A 92 -0.72 -27.02 -2.22
N ALA A 93 -1.33 -25.87 -1.94
CA ALA A 93 -2.77 -25.68 -2.11
C ALA A 93 -3.18 -25.77 -3.59
N TYR A 94 -2.38 -25.22 -4.51
CA TYR A 94 -2.60 -25.37 -5.95
C TYR A 94 -2.41 -26.82 -6.43
N GLU A 95 -1.37 -27.50 -5.96
CA GLU A 95 -1.12 -28.92 -6.25
C GLU A 95 -2.29 -29.80 -5.76
N GLN A 96 -2.73 -29.63 -4.51
CA GLN A 96 -3.89 -30.35 -3.96
C GLN A 96 -5.19 -30.03 -4.70
N LYS A 97 -5.41 -28.77 -5.08
CA LYS A 97 -6.57 -28.38 -5.89
C LYS A 97 -6.57 -29.15 -7.23
N ALA A 98 -5.42 -29.22 -7.90
CA ALA A 98 -5.30 -29.94 -9.17
C ALA A 98 -5.62 -31.43 -8.98
N GLU A 99 -5.07 -32.07 -7.95
CA GLU A 99 -5.31 -33.47 -7.61
C GLU A 99 -6.79 -33.75 -7.30
N ILE A 100 -7.46 -32.88 -6.54
CA ILE A 100 -8.89 -33.00 -6.24
C ILE A 100 -9.74 -32.95 -7.52
N ILE A 101 -9.42 -32.03 -8.44
CA ILE A 101 -10.14 -31.89 -9.71
C ILE A 101 -9.90 -33.09 -10.62
N GLU A 102 -8.67 -33.60 -10.68
CA GLU A 102 -8.33 -34.79 -11.44
C GLU A 102 -9.08 -36.01 -10.90
N THR A 103 -9.01 -36.25 -9.59
CA THR A 103 -9.72 -37.33 -8.90
C THR A 103 -11.24 -37.24 -9.11
N ALA A 104 -11.81 -36.04 -9.00
CA ALA A 104 -13.24 -35.83 -9.22
C ALA A 104 -13.66 -36.15 -10.68
N ASN A 105 -12.84 -35.79 -11.65
CA ASN A 105 -13.08 -36.10 -13.06
C ASN A 105 -12.96 -37.59 -13.35
N GLU A 106 -11.96 -38.27 -12.78
CA GLU A 106 -11.81 -39.73 -12.91
C GLU A 106 -13.01 -40.47 -12.30
N MET A 107 -13.39 -40.11 -11.07
CA MET A 107 -14.56 -40.69 -10.41
C MET A 107 -15.85 -40.44 -11.22
N SER A 108 -16.01 -39.25 -11.80
CA SER A 108 -17.16 -38.95 -12.67
C SER A 108 -17.20 -39.84 -13.92
N ARG A 109 -16.04 -40.09 -14.55
CA ARG A 109 -15.93 -41.00 -15.69
C ARG A 109 -16.26 -42.43 -15.31
N GLU A 110 -15.76 -42.89 -14.16
CA GLU A 110 -16.01 -44.23 -13.65
C GLU A 110 -17.49 -44.44 -13.34
N ILE A 111 -18.12 -43.51 -12.63
CA ILE A 111 -19.57 -43.55 -12.35
C ILE A 111 -20.38 -43.57 -13.66
N SER A 112 -20.01 -42.71 -14.62
CA SER A 112 -20.70 -42.64 -15.91
C SER A 112 -20.59 -43.94 -16.68
N LYS A 113 -19.41 -44.57 -16.66
CA LYS A 113 -19.18 -45.88 -17.29
C LYS A 113 -19.98 -46.97 -16.59
N GLY A 114 -19.87 -47.08 -15.27
CA GLY A 114 -20.61 -48.08 -14.49
C GLY A 114 -22.12 -47.95 -14.65
N THR A 115 -22.64 -46.72 -14.77
CA THR A 115 -24.06 -46.46 -15.03
C THR A 115 -24.48 -46.94 -16.43
N LYS A 116 -23.64 -46.72 -17.45
CA LYS A 116 -23.90 -47.22 -18.80
C LYS A 116 -23.87 -48.74 -18.86
N ASP A 117 -22.87 -49.36 -18.25
CA ASP A 117 -22.73 -50.82 -18.18
C ASP A 117 -23.92 -51.45 -17.44
N TYR A 118 -24.36 -50.81 -16.35
CA TYR A 118 -25.57 -51.23 -15.63
C TYR A 118 -26.83 -51.12 -16.50
N ALA A 119 -27.03 -49.99 -17.17
CA ALA A 119 -28.18 -49.80 -18.06
C ALA A 119 -28.20 -50.81 -19.21
N ASP A 120 -27.04 -51.09 -19.82
CA ASP A 120 -26.90 -52.11 -20.86
C ASP A 120 -27.28 -53.50 -20.35
N SER A 121 -26.84 -53.86 -19.14
CA SER A 121 -27.21 -55.15 -18.53
C SER A 121 -28.72 -55.30 -18.32
N ILE A 122 -29.40 -54.22 -17.91
CA ILE A 122 -30.86 -54.21 -17.73
C ILE A 122 -31.56 -54.35 -19.08
N LEU A 123 -31.12 -53.59 -20.09
CA LEU A 123 -31.69 -53.66 -21.44
C LEU A 123 -31.52 -55.05 -22.05
N LYS A 124 -30.34 -55.66 -21.91
CA LYS A 124 -30.06 -57.03 -22.37
C LYS A 124 -30.97 -58.07 -21.72
N ASN A 125 -31.24 -57.94 -20.42
CA ASN A 125 -32.16 -58.83 -19.72
C ASN A 125 -33.61 -58.67 -20.22
N ILE A 126 -34.05 -57.43 -20.48
CA ILE A 126 -35.37 -57.15 -21.04
C ILE A 126 -35.49 -57.70 -22.46
N GLU A 127 -34.47 -57.51 -23.30
CA GLU A 127 -34.42 -58.04 -24.67
C GLU A 127 -34.58 -59.56 -24.68
N ALA A 128 -33.84 -60.28 -23.83
CA ALA A 128 -33.95 -61.73 -23.70
C ALA A 128 -35.36 -62.17 -23.25
N ALA A 129 -35.96 -61.45 -22.29
CA ALA A 129 -37.31 -61.75 -21.83
C ALA A 129 -38.36 -61.55 -22.93
N LEU A 130 -38.25 -60.47 -23.71
CA LEU A 130 -39.13 -60.19 -24.84
C LEU A 130 -38.97 -61.20 -25.97
N GLN A 131 -37.74 -61.63 -26.27
CA GLN A 131 -37.49 -62.66 -27.27
C GLN A 131 -38.14 -63.99 -26.90
N ASN A 132 -38.00 -64.42 -25.64
CA ASN A 132 -38.64 -65.63 -25.13
C ASN A 132 -40.19 -65.55 -25.21
N ALA A 133 -40.76 -64.39 -24.89
CA ALA A 133 -42.20 -64.15 -25.00
C ALA A 133 -42.67 -64.21 -26.47
N LEU A 134 -41.90 -63.61 -27.38
CA LEU A 134 -42.18 -63.64 -28.81
C LEU A 134 -42.13 -65.06 -29.36
N ASP A 135 -41.13 -65.84 -28.99
CA ASP A 135 -40.95 -67.23 -29.43
C ASP A 135 -42.14 -68.10 -28.97
N THR A 136 -42.63 -67.88 -27.75
CA THR A 136 -43.83 -68.54 -27.21
C THR A 136 -45.07 -68.19 -28.03
N ILE A 137 -45.27 -66.91 -28.36
CA ILE A 137 -46.40 -66.49 -29.20
C ILE A 137 -46.30 -67.11 -30.60
N GLN A 138 -45.10 -67.14 -31.19
CA GLN A 138 -44.90 -67.73 -32.51
C GLN A 138 -45.19 -69.23 -32.53
N ASN A 139 -44.77 -69.97 -31.49
CA ASN A 139 -45.06 -71.39 -31.36
C ASN A 139 -46.57 -71.64 -31.20
N ASN A 140 -47.24 -70.92 -30.31
CA ASN A 140 -48.69 -71.01 -30.15
C ASN A 140 -49.44 -70.71 -31.46
N ARG A 141 -48.97 -69.76 -32.27
CA ARG A 141 -49.56 -69.47 -33.59
C ARG A 141 -49.33 -70.58 -34.62
N LYS A 142 -48.23 -71.33 -34.54
CA LYS A 142 -47.96 -72.46 -35.43
C LYS A 142 -48.88 -73.64 -35.11
N GLU A 143 -49.19 -73.87 -33.84
CA GLU A 143 -50.11 -74.95 -33.40
C GLU A 143 -51.58 -74.71 -33.79
N LEU A 144 -51.96 -73.47 -34.09
CA LEU A 144 -53.30 -73.10 -34.57
C LEU A 144 -53.50 -73.28 -36.10
N LYS A 145 -52.47 -73.68 -36.84
CA LYS A 145 -52.53 -74.01 -38.27
C LYS A 145 -52.54 -75.52 -38.47
#